data_AF-A0A662ITT2-F1
#
_entry.id   AF-A0A662ITT2-F1
#
_cell.length_a   1.000
_cell.length_b   1.000
_cell.length_c   1.000
_cell.angle_alpha   90.00
_cell.angle_beta   90.00
_cell.angle_gamma   90.00
#
_symmetry.space_group_name_H-M   'P 1'
#
loop_
_entity.id
_entity.type
_entity.pdbx_description
1 polymer ?
#
loop_
_entity_poly.entity_id
_entity_poly.type
_entity_poly.pdbx_seq_one_letter_code
_entity_poly.pdbx_strand_id
1 'polypeptide(L)'
;MDTYRVEDPEAGEVLVEAKRVDGRIHFRAYVYGFKRTWDISLVFEGGGFYEIHVAPRGGRVAKCEVLFAEAYRDDAGEHLNISLVLLAKLSVKATRGLLEVIECVARERLGSPRRIKVSVVAGSLAREVLADMGYEEVDGVYVKELSRE
;
A
#
# COMPACT_ATOMS: atom_id res chain seq x y z
N MET A 1 -13.83 -11.06 -14.64
CA MET A 1 -12.96 -10.68 -13.52
C MET A 1 -13.88 -10.05 -12.51
N ASP A 2 -14.33 -10.83 -11.52
CA ASP A 2 -15.30 -10.37 -10.54
C ASP A 2 -14.58 -9.42 -9.60
N THR A 3 -14.80 -8.12 -9.82
CA THR A 3 -14.27 -7.08 -8.94
C THR A 3 -15.16 -7.11 -7.71
N TYR A 4 -14.66 -7.64 -6.59
CA TYR A 4 -15.39 -7.58 -5.32
C TYR A 4 -15.59 -6.10 -4.97
N ARG A 5 -16.83 -5.62 -5.14
CA ARG A 5 -17.18 -4.24 -4.88
C ARG A 5 -17.63 -4.17 -3.43
N VAL A 6 -16.86 -3.51 -2.59
CA VAL A 6 -17.29 -3.18 -1.22
C VAL A 6 -18.39 -2.14 -1.37
N GLU A 7 -19.63 -2.52 -1.07
CA GLU A 7 -20.80 -1.66 -1.33
C GLU A 7 -20.86 -0.49 -0.35
N ASP A 8 -20.55 -0.73 0.94
CA ASP A 8 -20.53 0.28 2.00
C ASP A 8 -19.25 0.17 2.84
N PRO A 9 -18.11 0.69 2.36
CA PRO A 9 -16.85 0.54 3.06
C PRO A 9 -16.80 1.35 4.35
N GLU A 10 -16.27 0.75 5.41
CA GLU A 10 -16.00 1.43 6.67
C GLU A 10 -14.64 2.14 6.65
N ALA A 11 -14.54 3.25 7.39
CA ALA A 11 -13.27 3.94 7.53
C ALA A 11 -12.25 3.05 8.27
N GLY A 12 -11.10 2.82 7.64
CA GLY A 12 -10.07 1.90 8.12
C GLY A 12 -10.02 0.57 7.37
N GLU A 13 -11.03 0.26 6.55
CA GLU A 13 -10.97 -0.93 5.70
C GLU A 13 -9.89 -0.82 4.63
N VAL A 14 -9.32 -1.98 4.28
CA VAL A 14 -8.26 -2.11 3.29
C VAL A 14 -8.72 -3.07 2.20
N LEU A 15 -8.61 -2.64 0.95
CA LEU A 15 -8.87 -3.46 -0.22
C LEU A 15 -7.55 -3.71 -0.96
N VAL A 16 -7.24 -4.97 -1.26
CA VAL A 16 -6.12 -5.33 -2.13
C VAL A 16 -6.66 -5.95 -3.40
N GLU A 17 -6.40 -5.30 -4.53
CA GLU A 17 -6.70 -5.82 -5.86
C GLU A 17 -5.42 -6.43 -6.45
N ALA A 18 -5.52 -7.64 -7.00
CA ALA A 18 -4.43 -8.31 -7.68
C ALA A 18 -4.84 -8.70 -9.11
N LYS A 19 -3.98 -8.42 -10.08
CA LYS A 19 -4.20 -8.75 -11.49
C LYS A 19 -2.95 -9.40 -12.08
N ARG A 20 -3.12 -10.54 -12.76
CA ARG A 20 -2.05 -11.16 -13.53
C ARG A 20 -1.90 -10.48 -14.90
N VAL A 21 -0.69 -10.08 -15.27
CA VAL A 21 -0.35 -9.45 -16.55
C VAL A 21 1.01 -9.99 -16.99
N ASP A 22 1.09 -10.61 -18.17
CA ASP A 22 2.34 -11.10 -18.79
C ASP A 22 3.28 -11.87 -17.84
N GLY A 23 2.72 -12.82 -17.07
CA GLY A 23 3.48 -13.64 -16.12
C GLY A 23 3.82 -12.95 -14.79
N ARG A 24 3.48 -11.67 -14.63
CA ARG A 24 3.62 -10.87 -13.41
C ARG A 24 2.28 -10.74 -12.69
N ILE A 25 2.32 -10.29 -11.44
CA ILE A 25 1.13 -9.92 -10.67
C ILE A 25 1.27 -8.48 -10.22
N HIS A 26 0.30 -7.66 -10.63
CA HIS A 26 0.20 -6.28 -10.22
C HIS A 26 -0.79 -6.20 -9.06
N PHE A 27 -0.35 -5.57 -7.97
CA PHE A 27 -1.16 -5.32 -6.79
C PHE A 27 -1.47 -3.83 -6.67
N ARG A 28 -2.68 -3.53 -6.24
CA ARG A 28 -3.08 -2.20 -5.80
C ARG A 28 -3.75 -2.33 -4.44
N ALA A 29 -3.25 -1.60 -3.45
CA ALA A 29 -3.93 -1.51 -2.17
C ALA A 29 -4.59 -0.15 -2.02
N TYR A 30 -5.79 -0.18 -1.45
CA TYR A 30 -6.58 1.00 -1.15
C TYR A 30 -6.97 0.98 0.32
N VAL A 31 -6.95 2.15 0.95
CA VAL A 31 -7.48 2.37 2.29
C VAL A 31 -8.72 3.25 2.16
N TYR A 32 -9.80 2.84 2.83
CA TYR A 32 -11.00 3.66 2.94
C TYR A 32 -10.83 4.62 4.11
N GLY A 33 -10.65 5.91 3.82
CA GLY A 33 -10.43 6.95 4.83
C GLY A 33 -11.60 7.91 4.96
N PHE A 34 -11.79 8.50 6.13
CA PHE A 34 -12.79 9.56 6.30
C PHE A 34 -12.26 10.87 5.73
N LYS A 35 -12.87 11.35 4.65
CA LYS A 35 -12.57 12.65 4.06
C LYS A 35 -13.56 13.68 4.58
N ARG A 36 -13.06 14.66 5.36
CA ARG A 36 -13.82 15.86 5.74
C ARG A 36 -13.79 16.89 4.61
N THR A 37 -14.91 17.56 4.43
CA THR A 37 -15.04 18.73 3.56
C THR A 37 -15.22 19.95 4.44
N TRP A 38 -14.51 21.02 4.14
CA TRP A 38 -14.50 22.26 4.91
C TRP A 38 -14.98 23.40 4.01
N ASP A 39 -15.81 24.28 4.55
CA ASP A 39 -16.10 25.57 3.94
C ASP A 39 -15.14 26.61 4.53
N ILE A 40 -14.56 27.42 3.65
CA ILE A 40 -13.68 28.53 4.01
C ILE A 40 -14.35 29.79 3.50
N SER A 41 -14.70 30.70 4.40
CA SER A 41 -15.21 32.03 4.05
C SER A 41 -14.28 33.11 4.60
N LEU A 42 -14.22 34.22 3.85
CA LEU A 42 -13.43 35.39 4.18
C LEU A 42 -14.38 36.55 4.38
N VAL A 43 -14.33 37.19 5.55
CA VAL A 43 -15.09 38.40 5.85
C VAL A 43 -14.11 39.57 5.87
N PHE A 44 -14.38 40.58 5.05
CA PHE A 44 -13.66 41.85 5.07
C PHE A 44 -14.45 42.85 5.90
N GLU A 45 -13.92 43.20 7.06
CA GLU A 45 -14.42 44.33 7.82
C GLU A 45 -13.52 45.54 7.50
N GLY A 46 -14.13 46.65 7.06
CA GLY A 46 -13.39 47.87 6.76
C GLY A 46 -12.53 48.30 7.96
N GLY A 47 -11.30 48.75 7.71
CA GLY A 47 -10.34 49.12 8.77
C GLY A 47 -9.02 48.35 8.75
N GLY A 48 -8.80 47.47 7.78
CA GLY A 48 -7.52 46.76 7.58
C GLY A 48 -7.44 45.39 8.27
N PHE A 49 -8.56 44.85 8.73
CA PHE A 49 -8.66 43.51 9.31
C PHE A 49 -9.44 42.58 8.39
N TYR A 50 -9.09 41.30 8.40
CA TYR A 50 -9.81 40.25 7.70
C TYR A 50 -10.04 39.08 8.67
N GLU A 51 -11.20 38.44 8.58
CA GLU A 51 -11.53 37.25 9.36
C GLU A 51 -11.70 36.05 8.41
N ILE A 52 -11.00 34.96 8.71
CA ILE A 52 -11.11 33.70 7.97
C ILE A 52 -11.90 32.72 8.84
N HIS A 53 -13.09 32.35 8.37
CA HIS A 53 -13.93 31.34 9.01
C HIS A 53 -13.68 29.99 8.33
N VAL A 54 -13.30 28.98 9.11
CA VAL A 54 -13.12 27.60 8.63
C VAL A 54 -14.06 26.69 9.40
N ALA A 55 -15.08 26.15 8.71
CA ALA A 55 -16.10 25.30 9.33
C ALA A 55 -16.24 23.95 8.59
N PRO A 56 -16.47 22.84 9.30
CA PRO A 56 -16.72 21.55 8.65
C PRO A 56 -18.11 21.58 7.98
N ARG A 57 -18.17 21.22 6.69
CA ARG A 57 -19.42 21.11 5.92
C ARG A 57 -20.02 19.71 5.95
N GLY A 58 -19.17 18.69 6.04
CA GLY A 58 -19.58 17.30 6.02
C GLY A 58 -18.39 16.37 5.84
N GLY A 59 -18.68 15.08 5.62
CA GLY A 59 -17.65 14.09 5.33
C GLY A 59 -18.20 12.86 4.67
N ARG A 60 -17.30 12.09 4.06
CA ARG A 60 -17.61 10.79 3.44
C ARG A 60 -16.43 9.85 3.60
N VAL A 61 -16.70 8.55 3.55
CA VAL A 61 -15.64 7.56 3.34
C VAL A 61 -15.17 7.65 1.89
N ALA A 62 -13.87 7.67 1.67
CA ALA A 62 -13.25 7.78 0.35
C ALA A 62 -12.20 6.67 0.17
N LYS A 63 -12.21 6.02 -1.01
CA LYS A 63 -11.19 5.07 -1.43
C LYS A 63 -9.91 5.84 -1.81
N CYS A 64 -8.83 5.61 -1.09
CA CYS A 64 -7.52 6.20 -1.36
C CYS A 64 -6.54 5.08 -1.75
N GLU A 65 -5.92 5.19 -2.92
CA GLU A 65 -4.84 4.26 -3.29
C GLU A 65 -3.59 4.57 -2.46
N VAL A 66 -2.99 3.54 -1.87
CA VAL A 66 -1.86 3.69 -0.93
C VAL A 66 -0.61 2.93 -1.36
N LEU A 67 -0.75 1.90 -2.19
CA LEU A 67 0.36 1.05 -2.61
C LEU A 67 0.09 0.50 -4.00
N PHE A 68 1.13 0.54 -4.83
CA PHE A 68 1.26 -0.28 -6.02
C PHE A 68 2.41 -1.26 -5.83
N ALA A 69 2.22 -2.51 -6.22
CA ALA A 69 3.32 -3.47 -6.26
C ALA A 69 3.31 -4.30 -7.53
N GLU A 70 4.48 -4.70 -7.95
CA GLU A 70 4.66 -5.70 -8.99
C GLU A 70 5.43 -6.89 -8.41
N ALA A 71 4.89 -8.09 -8.57
CA ALA A 71 5.57 -9.33 -8.23
C ALA A 71 5.83 -10.17 -9.47
N TYR A 72 7.05 -10.69 -9.59
CA TYR A 72 7.45 -11.58 -10.67
C TYR A 72 8.51 -12.56 -10.21
N ARG A 73 8.55 -13.74 -10.84
CA ARG A 73 9.59 -14.74 -10.62
C ARG A 73 10.71 -14.52 -11.63
N ASP A 74 11.95 -14.74 -11.22
CA ASP A 74 13.05 -14.77 -12.18
C ASP A 74 12.99 -16.02 -13.07
N ASP A 75 13.72 -15.98 -14.20
CA ASP A 75 13.70 -17.08 -15.19
C ASP A 75 14.23 -18.41 -14.61
N ALA A 76 15.15 -18.32 -13.63
CA ALA A 76 15.67 -19.48 -12.91
C ALA A 76 14.66 -20.08 -11.92
N GLY A 77 13.59 -19.34 -11.58
CA GLY A 77 12.60 -19.76 -10.61
C GLY A 77 13.08 -19.70 -9.15
N GLU A 78 14.29 -19.23 -8.88
CA GLU A 78 14.87 -19.24 -7.54
C GLU A 78 14.39 -18.07 -6.69
N HIS A 79 14.09 -16.93 -7.32
CA HIS A 79 13.70 -15.70 -6.63
C HIS A 79 12.31 -15.23 -7.00
N LEU A 80 11.55 -14.80 -5.99
CA LEU A 80 10.38 -13.95 -6.15
C LEU A 80 10.81 -12.50 -5.90
N ASN A 81 10.67 -11.65 -6.91
CA ASN A 81 10.97 -10.23 -6.83
C ASN A 81 9.65 -9.47 -6.63
N ILE A 82 9.64 -8.53 -5.69
CA ILE A 82 8.51 -7.66 -5.38
C ILE A 82 9.02 -6.21 -5.38
N SER A 83 8.53 -5.41 -6.31
CA SER A 83 8.81 -3.99 -6.40
C SER A 83 7.64 -3.20 -5.83
N LEU A 84 7.90 -2.33 -4.87
CA LEU A 84 6.90 -1.58 -4.12
C LEU A 84 6.99 -0.08 -4.44
N VAL A 85 5.82 0.53 -4.67
CA VAL A 85 5.63 1.99 -4.72
C VAL A 85 4.61 2.36 -3.65
N LEU A 86 5.06 3.08 -2.63
CA LEU A 86 4.25 3.50 -1.48
C LEU A 86 3.80 4.95 -1.70
N LEU A 87 2.49 5.14 -1.88
CA LEU A 87 1.88 6.44 -2.16
C LEU A 87 1.47 7.19 -0.89
N ALA A 88 1.38 6.48 0.23
CA ALA A 88 1.03 7.04 1.53
C ALA A 88 1.85 6.40 2.65
N LYS A 89 2.04 7.13 3.75
CA LYS A 89 2.61 6.57 4.97
C LYS A 89 1.55 5.72 5.66
N LEU A 90 1.84 4.43 5.80
CA LEU A 90 0.98 3.46 6.48
C LEU A 90 1.53 3.16 7.88
N SER A 91 0.65 2.69 8.76
CA SER A 91 1.10 2.15 10.05
C SER A 91 1.93 0.88 9.83
N VAL A 92 2.78 0.55 10.81
CA VAL A 92 3.59 -0.69 10.82
C VAL A 92 2.69 -1.91 10.61
N LYS A 93 1.58 -2.01 11.35
CA LYS A 93 0.61 -3.10 11.26
C LYS A 93 -0.01 -3.22 9.86
N ALA A 94 -0.44 -2.11 9.26
CA ALA A 94 -1.05 -2.12 7.93
C ALA A 94 -0.02 -2.50 6.85
N THR A 95 1.20 -1.95 6.95
CA THR A 95 2.30 -2.29 6.04
C THR A 95 2.62 -3.78 6.08
N ARG A 96 2.77 -4.35 7.28
CA ARG A 96 3.03 -5.78 7.47
C ARG A 96 1.93 -6.64 6.84
N GLY A 97 0.66 -6.37 7.15
CA GLY A 97 -0.46 -7.14 6.60
C GLY A 97 -0.53 -7.06 5.07
N LEU A 98 -0.25 -5.90 4.48
CA LEU A 98 -0.18 -5.76 3.02
C LEU A 98 0.95 -6.60 2.41
N LEU A 99 2.14 -6.57 3.00
CA LEU A 99 3.27 -7.37 2.53
C LEU A 99 2.98 -8.87 2.64
N GLU A 100 2.42 -9.33 3.75
CA GLU A 100 2.03 -10.73 3.96
C GLU A 100 1.02 -11.20 2.89
N VAL A 101 0.01 -10.38 2.58
CA VAL A 101 -0.96 -10.68 1.51
C VAL A 101 -0.29 -10.74 0.14
N ILE A 102 0.57 -9.76 -0.19
CA ILE A 102 1.28 -9.74 -1.47
C ILE A 102 2.17 -10.97 -1.62
N GLU A 103 2.97 -11.29 -0.60
CA GLU A 103 3.83 -12.47 -0.59
C GLU A 103 3.03 -13.76 -0.75
N CYS A 104 1.95 -13.91 0.01
CA CYS A 104 1.09 -15.08 -0.03
C CYS A 104 0.51 -15.29 -1.43
N VAL A 105 -0.18 -14.27 -1.96
CA VAL A 105 -0.79 -14.34 -3.29
C VAL A 105 0.27 -14.55 -4.37
N ALA A 106 1.42 -13.88 -4.28
CA ALA A 106 2.48 -14.05 -5.26
C ALA A 106 3.04 -15.47 -5.25
N ARG A 107 3.27 -16.07 -4.08
CA ARG A 107 3.72 -17.46 -3.95
C ARG A 107 2.69 -18.46 -4.46
N GLU A 108 1.42 -18.28 -4.13
CA GLU A 108 0.34 -19.15 -4.61
C GLU A 108 0.21 -19.14 -6.14
N ARG A 109 0.44 -17.98 -6.76
CA ARG A 109 0.14 -17.76 -8.18
C ARG A 109 1.36 -17.86 -9.10
N LEU A 110 2.57 -17.64 -8.58
CA LEU A 110 3.85 -17.72 -9.31
C LEU A 110 4.72 -18.92 -8.86
N GLY A 111 4.32 -19.62 -7.81
CA GLY A 111 5.00 -20.78 -7.24
C GLY A 111 5.91 -20.42 -6.06
N SER A 112 6.47 -21.44 -5.42
CA SER A 112 7.33 -21.31 -4.24
C SER A 112 8.78 -20.99 -4.62
N PRO A 113 9.28 -19.77 -4.36
CA PRO A 113 10.68 -19.42 -4.56
C PRO A 113 11.55 -19.95 -3.41
N ARG A 114 12.88 -19.91 -3.54
CA ARG A 114 13.78 -20.10 -2.40
C ARG A 114 14.00 -18.82 -1.61
N ARG A 115 13.90 -17.67 -2.28
CA ARG A 115 14.16 -16.36 -1.70
C ARG A 115 13.14 -15.34 -2.19
N ILE A 116 12.78 -14.41 -1.32
CA ILE A 116 11.97 -13.24 -1.67
C ILE A 116 12.87 -12.00 -1.63
N LYS A 117 12.79 -11.17 -2.68
CA LYS A 117 13.47 -9.89 -2.78
C LYS A 117 12.44 -8.78 -2.84
N VAL A 118 12.49 -7.83 -1.92
CA VAL A 118 11.62 -6.67 -1.85
C VAL A 118 12.43 -5.42 -2.13
N SER A 119 12.02 -4.64 -3.13
CA SER A 119 12.63 -3.35 -3.47
C SER A 119 11.61 -2.24 -3.30
N VAL A 120 11.93 -1.21 -2.51
CA VAL A 120 11.09 -0.01 -2.39
C VAL A 120 11.55 1.01 -3.43
N VAL A 121 10.81 1.09 -4.52
CA VAL A 121 11.15 1.95 -5.69
C VAL A 121 10.82 3.41 -5.40
N ALA A 122 9.72 3.67 -4.68
CA ALA A 122 9.32 5.01 -4.28
C ALA A 122 8.52 4.99 -2.96
N GLY A 123 8.63 6.09 -2.22
CA GLY A 123 8.04 6.23 -0.88
C GLY A 123 8.96 5.72 0.23
N SER A 124 8.41 5.62 1.44
CA SER A 124 9.18 5.19 2.62
C SER A 124 8.47 4.07 3.35
N LEU A 125 9.20 3.00 3.64
CA LEU A 125 8.75 1.90 4.47
C LEU A 125 9.49 1.94 5.82
N ALA A 126 8.77 1.69 6.91
CA ALA A 126 9.39 1.60 8.24
C ALA A 126 10.29 0.36 8.29
N ARG A 127 11.60 0.55 8.43
CA ARG A 127 12.62 -0.52 8.33
C ARG A 127 12.36 -1.68 9.28
N GLU A 128 11.82 -1.40 10.46
CA GLU A 128 11.41 -2.39 11.46
C GLU A 128 10.42 -3.42 10.91
N VAL A 129 9.52 -3.03 9.99
CA VAL A 129 8.53 -3.96 9.41
C VAL A 129 9.22 -5.11 8.68
N LEU A 130 10.22 -4.80 7.84
CA LEU A 130 10.91 -5.82 7.05
C LEU A 130 11.85 -6.64 7.92
N ALA A 131 12.54 -6.02 8.88
CA ALA A 131 13.37 -6.73 9.84
C ALA A 131 12.55 -7.74 10.67
N ASP A 132 11.38 -7.33 11.19
CA ASP A 132 10.46 -8.20 11.93
C ASP A 132 9.87 -9.33 11.08
N MET A 133 9.84 -9.14 9.76
CA MET A 133 9.40 -10.15 8.79
C MET A 133 10.54 -11.09 8.34
N GLY A 134 11.76 -10.92 8.88
CA GLY A 134 12.92 -11.75 8.58
C GLY A 134 13.68 -11.34 7.31
N TYR A 135 13.53 -10.10 6.87
CA TYR A 135 14.32 -9.56 5.76
C TYR A 135 15.61 -8.89 6.23
N GLU A 136 16.66 -9.07 5.45
CA GLU A 136 17.94 -8.38 5.60
C GLU A 136 18.15 -7.43 4.42
N GLU A 137 18.67 -6.22 4.68
CA GLU A 137 18.98 -5.26 3.63
C GLU A 137 20.34 -5.56 3.01
N VAL A 138 20.36 -5.82 1.70
CA VAL A 138 21.57 -6.10 0.89
C VAL A 138 21.52 -5.20 -0.34
N ASP A 139 22.50 -4.30 -0.47
CA ASP A 139 22.62 -3.36 -1.60
C ASP A 139 21.34 -2.57 -1.92
N GLY A 140 20.59 -2.15 -0.89
CA GLY A 140 19.33 -1.40 -1.04
C GLY A 140 18.12 -2.24 -1.41
N VAL A 141 18.24 -3.57 -1.39
CA VAL A 141 17.16 -4.55 -1.59
C VAL A 141 16.99 -5.36 -0.31
N TYR A 142 15.74 -5.59 0.10
CA TYR A 142 15.45 -6.43 1.26
C TYR A 142 15.28 -7.87 0.84
N VAL A 143 16.02 -8.78 1.47
CA VAL A 143 16.12 -10.19 1.08
C VAL A 143 15.70 -11.09 2.22
N LYS A 144 14.82 -12.06 1.94
CA LYS A 144 14.40 -13.09 2.88
C LYS A 144 14.59 -14.48 2.27
N GLU A 145 15.35 -15.33 2.96
CA GLU A 145 15.45 -16.75 2.64
C GLU A 145 14.22 -17.50 3.14
N LEU A 146 13.71 -18.42 2.32
CA LEU A 146 12.65 -19.33 2.72
C LEU A 146 13.26 -20.69 3.03
N SER A 147 12.99 -21.22 4.22
CA SER A 147 13.31 -22.61 4.56
C SER A 147 12.65 -23.56 3.57
N ARG A 148 13.39 -24.60 3.15
CA ARG A 148 12.82 -25.70 2.36
C ARG A 148 11.86 -26.47 3.27
N GLU A 149 10.56 -26.25 3.09
CA GLU A 149 9.51 -27.21 3.50
C GLU A 149 9.41 -28.34 2.48
#